data_AF-A0A6P0SDX6-F1
#
_entry.id   AF-A0A6P0SDX6-F1
#
_cell.length_a   1.000
_cell.length_b   1.000
_cell.length_c   1.000
_cell.angle_alpha   90.00
_cell.angle_beta   90.00
_cell.angle_gamma   90.00
#
_symmetry.space_group_name_H-M   'P 1'
#
loop_
_entity.id
_entity.type
_entity.pdbx_description
1 polymer ?
#
loop_
_entity_poly.entity_id
_entity_poly.type
_entity_poly.pdbx_seq_one_letter_code
_entity_poly.pdbx_strand_id
1 'polypeptide(L)' 'MTSCVNYFPNGESLFLSLVDLLGNRAQGMPNQQAYIFLENGETESGSLTYGELDRQTTAMFLWNRFAIGLWPR' A
#
# COMPACT_ATOMS: atom_id res chain seq x y z
N MET A 1 9.58 3.09 -24.91
CA MET A 1 10.67 3.20 -23.92
C MET A 1 10.11 3.88 -22.68
N THR A 2 9.43 3.13 -21.81
CA THR A 2 8.88 3.62 -20.55
C THR A 2 9.99 3.56 -19.51
N SER A 3 10.64 4.70 -19.29
CA SER A 3 11.63 4.86 -18.23
C SER A 3 10.89 4.89 -16.90
N CYS A 4 10.93 3.78 -16.15
CA CYS A 4 10.48 3.73 -14.76
C CYS A 4 11.52 4.47 -13.90
N VAL A 5 11.64 5.79 -14.06
CA VAL A 5 12.50 6.60 -13.19
C VAL A 5 11.79 6.70 -11.84
N ASN A 6 12.39 6.10 -10.82
CA ASN A 6 12.07 6.38 -9.43
C ASN A 6 12.22 7.88 -9.16
N TYR A 7 11.10 8.60 -9.19
CA TYR A 7 11.02 10.00 -8.77
C TYR A 7 10.98 10.04 -7.23
N PHE A 8 12.09 9.65 -6.60
CA PHE A 8 12.36 10.05 -5.22
C PHE A 8 13.32 11.23 -5.30
N PRO A 9 12.81 12.47 -5.45
CA PRO A 9 13.67 13.64 -5.53
C PRO A 9 14.45 13.76 -4.23
N ASN A 10 15.76 13.88 -4.40
CA ASN A 10 16.76 13.93 -3.35
C ASN A 10 16.35 14.89 -2.21
N GLY A 11 16.09 14.34 -1.02
CA GLY A 11 16.15 15.08 0.24
C GLY A 11 14.85 15.57 0.85
N GLU A 12 13.73 15.62 0.12
CA GLU A 12 12.44 16.01 0.69
C GLU A 12 11.44 14.87 0.54
N SER A 13 11.28 14.09 1.61
CA SER A 13 10.19 13.12 1.66
C SER A 13 8.87 13.90 1.68
N LEU A 14 8.22 14.03 0.52
CA LEU A 14 6.86 14.60 0.40
C LEU A 14 5.82 13.82 1.22
N PHE A 15 6.19 12.63 1.71
CA PHE A 15 5.34 11.73 2.46
C PHE A 15 5.90 11.56 3.87
N LEU A 16 5.04 11.74 4.88
CA LEU A 16 5.39 11.63 6.29
C LEU A 16 5.51 10.16 6.73
N SER A 17 4.92 9.24 5.96
CA SER A 17 4.95 7.81 6.21
C SER A 17 4.81 7.00 4.91
N LEU A 18 5.13 5.71 4.98
CA LEU A 18 4.84 4.76 3.89
C LEU A 18 3.34 4.73 3.56
N VAL A 19 2.48 4.91 4.55
CA VAL A 19 1.02 4.94 4.37
C VAL A 19 0.61 6.15 3.52
N ASP A 20 1.21 7.32 3.74
CA ASP A 20 0.92 8.52 2.95
C ASP A 20 1.34 8.36 1.48
N LEU A 21 2.48 7.70 1.25
CA LEU A 21 2.92 7.36 -0.11
C LEU A 21 1.94 6.38 -0.79
N LEU A 22 1.48 5.36 -0.07
CA LEU A 22 0.55 4.37 -0.61
C LEU A 22 -0.81 4.99 -0.92
N GLY A 23 -1.35 5.83 -0.03
CA GLY A 23 -2.60 6.54 -0.25
C GLY A 23 -2.52 7.47 -1.47
N ASN A 24 -1.41 8.20 -1.64
CA ASN A 24 -1.20 9.04 -2.82
C ASN A 24 -1.18 8.22 -4.13
N ARG A 25 -0.51 7.06 -4.14
CA ARG A 25 -0.48 6.17 -5.29
C ARG A 25 -1.84 5.52 -5.57
N ALA A 26 -2.58 5.16 -4.53
CA ALA A 26 -3.94 4.61 -4.66
C ALA A 26 -4.91 5.63 -5.26
N GLN A 27 -4.76 6.92 -4.95
CA GLN A 27 -5.58 7.98 -5.57
C GLN A 27 -5.24 8.21 -7.04
N GLY A 28 -3.95 8.21 -7.40
CA GLY A 28 -3.52 8.46 -8.78
C GLY A 28 -3.67 7.25 -9.70
N MET A 29 -3.46 6.04 -9.18
CA MET A 29 -3.36 4.79 -9.95
C MET A 29 -4.02 3.61 -9.22
N PRO A 30 -5.33 3.70 -8.87
CA PRO A 30 -6.01 2.72 -8.01
C PRO A 30 -5.98 1.29 -8.56
N ASN A 31 -6.09 1.13 -9.88
CA ASN A 31 -6.16 -0.16 -10.55
C ASN A 31 -4.78 -0.68 -10.98
N GLN A 32 -3.71 0.08 -10.72
CA GLN A 32 -2.36 -0.36 -11.07
C GLN A 32 -1.87 -1.41 -10.07
N GLN A 33 -1.27 -2.46 -10.59
CA GLN A 33 -0.70 -3.55 -9.80
C GLN A 33 0.46 -3.03 -8.95
N ALA A 34 0.35 -3.21 -7.63
CA ALA A 34 1.36 -2.83 -6.64
C ALA A 34 2.24 -4.04 -6.28
N TYR A 35 1.61 -5.20 -6.10
CA TYR A 35 2.30 -6.45 -5.78
C TYR A 35 1.82 -7.60 -6.65
N ILE A 36 2.73 -8.51 -6.93
CA ILE A 36 2.46 -9.83 -7.49
C ILE A 36 2.96 -10.84 -6.48
N PHE A 37 2.08 -11.71 -6.02
CA PHE A 37 2.44 -12.82 -5.15
C PHE A 37 2.87 -13.98 -6.02
N LEU A 38 4.12 -14.38 -5.86
CA LEU A 38 4.66 -15.54 -6.56
C LEU A 38 4.72 -16.71 -5.59
N GLU A 39 4.00 -17.79 -5.89
CA GLU A 39 4.20 -19.09 -5.27
C GLU A 39 5.56 -19.64 -5.72
N ASN A 40 6.38 -20.03 -4.74
CA ASN A 40 7.76 -20.50 -4.94
C ASN A 40 8.68 -19.52 -5.68
N GLY A 41 8.29 -18.24 -5.80
CA GLY A 41 9.07 -17.23 -6.53
C GLY A 41 8.94 -17.28 -8.05
N GLU A 42 8.12 -18.18 -8.60
CA GLU A 42 7.97 -18.37 -10.05
C GLU A 42 6.52 -18.27 -10.53
N THR A 43 5.56 -18.86 -9.80
CA THR A 43 4.17 -18.96 -10.27
C THR A 43 3.33 -17.82 -9.70
N GLU A 44 2.71 -16.99 -10.54
CA GLU A 44 1.75 -16.00 -10.05
C GLU A 44 0.59 -16.68 -9.32
N SER A 45 0.49 -16.44 -8.02
CA SER A 45 -0.51 -16.98 -7.11
C SER A 45 -1.58 -15.94 -6.76
N GLY A 46 -1.26 -14.66 -6.95
CA GLY A 46 -2.19 -13.57 -6.77
C GLY A 46 -1.57 -12.22 -7.08
N SER A 47 -2.39 -11.20 -7.08
CA SER A 47 -1.95 -9.82 -7.28
C SER A 47 -2.72 -8.87 -6.37
N LEU A 48 -2.13 -7.72 -6.13
CA LEU A 48 -2.75 -6.67 -5.32
C LEU A 48 -2.55 -5.33 -6.01
N THR A 49 -3.64 -4.60 -6.23
CA THR A 49 -3.59 -3.24 -6.76
C THR A 49 -3.31 -2.22 -5.65
N TYR A 50 -2.87 -1.01 -6.02
CA TYR A 50 -2.69 0.07 -5.06
C TYR A 50 -3.99 0.41 -4.32
N GLY A 51 -5.15 0.37 -4.99
CA GLY A 51 -6.44 0.64 -4.37
C GLY A 51 -6.86 -0.43 -3.34
N GLU A 52 -6.56 -1.71 -3.60
CA GLU A 52 -6.83 -2.78 -2.65
C GLU A 52 -5.88 -2.74 -1.45
N LEU A 53 -4.61 -2.45 -1.70
CA LEU A 53 -3.60 -2.29 -0.66
C LEU A 53 -3.95 -1.15 0.31
N ASP A 54 -4.40 -0.01 -0.21
CA ASP A 54 -4.82 1.14 0.61
C ASP A 54 -6.05 0.82 1.48
N ARG A 55 -7.05 0.13 0.90
CA ARG A 55 -8.24 -0.32 1.63
C ARG A 55 -7.90 -1.29 2.76
N GLN A 56 -7.02 -2.26 2.51
CA GLN A 56 -6.59 -3.23 3.53
C GLN A 56 -5.80 -2.55 4.65
N THR A 57 -4.88 -1.65 4.29
CA THR A 57 -4.09 -0.88 5.27
C THR A 57 -5.00 -0.04 6.16
N THR A 58 -5.97 0.68 5.58
CA THR A 58 -6.96 1.46 6.31
C THR A 58 -7.81 0.58 7.23
N ALA A 59 -8.27 -0.58 6.75
CA ALA A 59 -9.04 -1.51 7.56
C ALA A 59 -8.25 -2.02 8.78
N MET A 60 -6.96 -2.33 8.61
CA MET A 60 -6.07 -2.74 9.72
C MET A 60 -5.84 -1.61 10.73
N PHE A 61 -5.60 -0.38 10.27
CA PHE A 61 -5.47 0.79 11.15
C PHE A 61 -6.75 1.09 11.93
N LEU A 62 -7.91 1.02 11.25
CA LEU A 62 -9.21 1.18 11.89
C LEU A 62 -9.43 0.06 12.92
N TRP A 63 -9.11 -1.18 12.60
CA TRP A 63 -9.22 -2.29 13.54
C TRP A 63 -8.36 -2.05 14.78
N ASN A 64 -7.11 -1.63 14.62
CA ASN A 64 -6.26 -1.30 15.77
C ASN A 64 -6.87 -0.18 16.62
N ARG A 65 -7.46 0.85 16.00
CA ARG A 65 -8.13 1.96 16.70
C ARG A 65 -9.36 1.51 17.50
N PHE A 66 -10.14 0.55 16.99
CA PHE A 66 -11.35 0.07 17.66
C PHE A 66 -11.09 -1.10 18.63
N ALA A 67 -10.10 -1.95 18.35
CA ALA A 67 -9.76 -3.12 19.16
C ALA A 67 -9.14 -2.76 20.53
N ILE A 68 -8.32 -1.69 20.59
CA ILE A 68 -7.75 -1.20 21.86
C ILE A 68 -8.75 -0.47 22.77
N GLY A 69 -10.01 -0.28 22.33
CA GLY A 69 -11.06 0.40 23.10
C GLY A 69 -12.14 -0.52 23.70
N LEU A 70 -12.11 -1.82 23.41
CA LEU A 70 -13.22 -2.75 23.71
C LEU A 70 -12.77 -4.12 24.25
N TRP A 71 -11.66 -4.16 24.99
CA TRP A 71 -11.39 -5.32 25.85
C TRP A 71 -12.01 -5.07 27.23
N PRO A 72 -13.08 -5.80 27.63
CA PRO A 72 -13.51 -5.77 29.02
C PRO A 72 -12.41 -6.47 29.82
N ARG A 73 -11.83 -5.78 30.80
CA ARG A 73 -11.13 -6.48 31.88
C ARG A 73 -12.11 -7.28 32.70
#